data_AF-A0A814LT52-F1
#
_entry.id   AF-A0A814LT52-F1
#
_cell.length_a   1.000
_cell.length_b   1.000
_cell.length_c   1.000
_cell.angle_alpha   90.00
_cell.angle_beta   90.00
_cell.angle_gamma   90.00
#
_symmetry.space_group_name_H-M   'P 1'
#
loop_
_entity.id
_entity.type
_entity.pdbx_description
1 polymer ?
#
loop_
_entity_poly.entity_id
_entity_poly.type
_entity_poly.pdbx_seq_one_letter_code
_entity_poly.pdbx_strand_id
1 'polypeptide(L)'
;MSKEISIPHLCQTSYWDCGVTCVRMVLSYYKIDLNLFDALLSEYNCNKSTWSIDLLNMLSYLHVRSKLSTITLGCSDNYASVPYYKNIIDKDRQRVEELFSNQKLNFEKCSLEWSNIKLELDQNKPFIVLIDANKLSCICCTSIVGRLISKVWSSSYQGHYIVVVGYQIDEKQTEYVLYKDPGSTECLCKTTIENFDRARKAFGTDEDIIICEGLESDK
;
A
#
# COMPACT_ATOMS: atom_id res chain seq x y z
N MET A 1 2.60 -18.03 18.02
CA MET A 1 2.97 -18.31 16.61
C MET A 1 3.00 -16.97 15.91
N SER A 2 4.11 -16.62 15.26
CA SER A 2 4.30 -15.29 14.68
C SER A 2 5.08 -15.44 13.39
N LYS A 3 4.84 -14.53 12.46
CA LYS A 3 5.54 -14.43 11.17
C LYS A 3 5.96 -12.97 10.99
N GLU A 4 7.22 -12.75 10.64
CA GLU A 4 7.70 -11.46 10.16
C GLU A 4 8.60 -11.70 8.96
N ILE A 5 8.28 -11.03 7.85
CA ILE A 5 9.12 -10.96 6.65
C ILE A 5 10.13 -9.85 6.88
N SER A 6 11.41 -10.19 6.81
CA SER A 6 12.50 -9.22 7.02
C SER A 6 12.64 -8.29 5.83
N ILE A 7 11.90 -7.18 5.87
CA ILE A 7 11.94 -6.09 4.89
C ILE A 7 12.61 -4.87 5.53
N PRO A 8 13.56 -4.21 4.85
CA PRO A 8 14.15 -2.98 5.36
C PRO A 8 13.08 -1.90 5.50
N HIS A 9 13.13 -1.15 6.59
CA HIS A 9 12.27 0.02 6.77
C HIS A 9 12.89 1.22 6.05
N LEU A 10 12.09 1.95 5.28
CA LEU A 10 12.48 3.20 4.63
C LEU A 10 11.43 4.27 4.93
N CYS A 11 11.88 5.47 5.28
CA CYS A 11 11.01 6.61 5.50
C CYS A 11 10.75 7.36 4.20
N GLN A 12 9.51 7.82 4.01
CA GLN A 12 9.16 8.70 2.90
C GLN A 12 9.85 10.07 3.08
N THR A 13 10.12 10.74 1.97
CA THR A 13 10.86 12.03 1.96
C THR A 13 9.97 13.22 1.63
N SER A 14 8.73 12.97 1.21
CA SER A 14 7.75 13.97 0.82
C SER A 14 6.36 13.57 1.32
N TYR A 15 5.34 14.38 1.03
CA TYR A 15 3.95 14.10 1.45
C TYR A 15 3.21 13.12 0.53
N TRP A 16 3.78 12.79 -0.63
CA TRP A 16 3.11 12.02 -1.70
C TRP A 16 3.78 10.68 -2.02
N ASP A 17 5.02 10.46 -1.56
CA ASP A 17 5.88 9.35 -1.98
C ASP A 17 5.76 8.12 -1.06
N CYS A 18 4.73 8.01 -0.23
CA CYS A 18 4.55 6.86 0.67
C CYS A 18 4.41 5.54 -0.11
N GLY A 19 3.65 5.53 -1.21
CA GLY A 19 3.49 4.35 -2.09
C GLY A 19 4.79 3.97 -2.80
N VAL A 20 5.50 4.96 -3.35
CA VAL A 20 6.82 4.77 -3.98
C VAL A 20 7.83 4.23 -2.96
N THR A 21 7.80 4.72 -1.73
CA THR A 21 8.66 4.24 -0.64
C THR A 21 8.32 2.78 -0.26
N CYS A 22 7.03 2.41 -0.27
CA CYS A 22 6.61 1.02 -0.11
C CYS A 22 7.19 0.11 -1.21
N VAL A 23 7.16 0.57 -2.47
CA VAL A 23 7.80 -0.15 -3.58
C VAL A 23 9.31 -0.29 -3.34
N ARG A 24 10.02 0.78 -2.95
CA ARG A 24 11.47 0.70 -2.61
C ARG A 24 11.76 -0.36 -1.54
N MET A 25 10.94 -0.45 -0.49
CA MET A 25 11.09 -1.46 0.56
C MET A 25 10.93 -2.88 0.00
N VAL A 26 9.90 -3.11 -0.82
CA VAL A 26 9.65 -4.41 -1.46
C VAL A 26 10.75 -4.79 -2.45
N LEU A 27 11.22 -3.84 -3.28
CA LEU A 27 12.32 -4.06 -4.21
C LEU A 27 13.62 -4.42 -3.48
N SER A 28 13.90 -3.74 -2.35
CA SER A 28 15.05 -4.05 -1.50
C SER A 28 14.97 -5.45 -0.91
N TYR A 29 13.77 -5.88 -0.49
CA TYR A 29 13.53 -7.25 -0.04
C TYR A 29 13.82 -8.28 -1.13
N TYR A 30 13.42 -8.00 -2.37
CA TYR A 30 13.73 -8.84 -3.54
C TYR A 30 15.14 -8.63 -4.12
N LYS A 31 15.97 -7.79 -3.49
CA LYS A 31 17.35 -7.47 -3.91
C LYS A 31 17.44 -6.93 -5.35
N ILE A 32 16.41 -6.19 -5.78
CA ILE A 32 16.42 -5.48 -7.06
C ILE A 32 17.24 -4.19 -6.91
N ASP A 33 18.02 -3.85 -7.93
CA ASP A 33 18.80 -2.61 -7.97
C ASP A 33 17.89 -1.39 -7.98
N LEU A 34 18.00 -0.57 -6.93
CA LEU A 34 17.20 0.65 -6.79
C LEU A 34 17.57 1.73 -7.79
N ASN A 35 18.75 1.69 -8.42
CA ASN A 35 19.10 2.65 -9.48
C ASN A 35 18.17 2.50 -10.70
N LEU A 36 17.78 1.26 -11.02
CA LEU A 36 16.81 1.00 -12.10
C LEU A 36 15.43 1.57 -11.75
N PHE A 37 15.03 1.45 -10.48
CA PHE A 37 13.80 2.04 -9.99
C PHE A 37 13.83 3.57 -9.98
N ASP A 38 14.94 4.17 -9.55
CA ASP A 38 15.11 5.63 -9.56
C ASP A 38 15.08 6.19 -10.99
N ALA A 39 15.67 5.48 -11.96
CA ALA A 39 15.55 5.81 -13.39
C ALA A 39 14.09 5.72 -13.88
N LEU A 40 13.41 4.59 -13.62
CA LEU A 40 11.99 4.42 -13.96
C LEU A 40 11.12 5.54 -13.37
N LEU A 41 11.30 5.84 -12.08
CA LEU A 41 10.52 6.85 -11.37
C LEU A 41 10.74 8.26 -11.95
N SER A 42 11.94 8.56 -12.45
CA SER A 42 12.24 9.84 -13.09
C SER A 42 11.48 10.06 -14.41
N GLU A 43 11.21 8.97 -15.14
CA GLU A 43 10.41 8.98 -16.37
C GLU A 43 8.91 8.86 -16.06
N TYR A 44 8.56 8.28 -14.92
CA TYR A 44 7.19 8.03 -14.52
C TYR A 44 6.48 9.33 -14.10
N ASN A 45 5.64 9.86 -14.98
CA ASN A 45 4.94 11.14 -14.82
C ASN A 45 3.76 11.07 -13.82
N CYS A 46 3.96 10.50 -12.62
CA CYS A 46 2.91 10.36 -11.60
C CYS A 46 2.52 11.68 -10.91
N ASN A 47 3.16 12.82 -11.22
CA ASN A 47 2.78 14.17 -10.78
C ASN A 47 2.31 14.29 -9.32
N LYS A 48 2.97 13.59 -8.39
CA LYS A 48 2.64 13.59 -6.94
C LYS A 48 1.26 13.00 -6.60
N SER A 49 0.67 12.20 -7.48
CA SER A 49 -0.62 11.50 -7.33
C SER A 49 -0.45 10.04 -7.73
N THR A 50 -0.02 9.21 -6.78
CA THR A 50 0.28 7.79 -7.01
C THR A 50 -0.92 6.90 -6.68
N TRP A 51 -1.39 6.13 -7.66
CA TRP A 51 -2.49 5.17 -7.50
C TRP A 51 -1.95 3.75 -7.35
N SER A 52 -2.72 2.83 -6.76
CA SER A 52 -2.29 1.44 -6.54
C SER A 52 -1.90 0.73 -7.83
N ILE A 53 -2.60 1.03 -8.93
CA ILE A 53 -2.28 0.48 -10.25
C ILE A 53 -0.94 0.99 -10.80
N ASP A 54 -0.50 2.19 -10.41
CA ASP A 54 0.85 2.69 -10.74
C ASP A 54 1.91 1.87 -10.02
N LEU A 55 1.70 1.61 -8.72
CA LEU A 55 2.63 0.82 -7.91
C LEU A 55 2.74 -0.61 -8.45
N LEU A 56 1.61 -1.22 -8.85
CA LEU A 56 1.58 -2.52 -9.51
C LEU A 56 2.37 -2.48 -10.83
N ASN A 57 2.18 -1.44 -11.64
CA ASN A 57 2.89 -1.29 -12.90
C ASN A 57 4.40 -1.13 -12.71
N MET A 58 4.84 -0.36 -11.70
CA MET A 58 6.26 -0.24 -11.35
C MET A 58 6.87 -1.57 -10.92
N LEU A 59 6.16 -2.34 -10.08
CA LEU A 59 6.60 -3.68 -9.65
C LEU A 59 6.71 -4.64 -10.85
N SER A 60 5.71 -4.64 -11.74
CA SER A 60 5.71 -5.46 -12.95
C SER A 60 6.85 -5.09 -13.91
N TYR A 61 7.11 -3.79 -14.12
CA TYR A 61 8.22 -3.32 -14.95
C TYR A 61 9.59 -3.82 -14.43
N LEU A 62 9.72 -3.95 -13.12
CA LEU A 62 10.92 -4.46 -12.44
C LEU A 62 10.88 -5.97 -12.19
N HIS A 63 10.02 -6.71 -12.90
CA HIS A 63 9.92 -8.17 -12.84
C HIS A 63 9.57 -8.73 -11.45
N VAL A 64 8.89 -7.94 -10.62
CA VAL A 64 8.24 -8.45 -9.40
C VAL A 64 6.83 -8.91 -9.76
N ARG A 65 6.61 -10.23 -9.74
CA ARG A 65 5.27 -10.81 -9.83
C ARG A 65 4.44 -10.28 -8.68
N SER A 66 3.34 -9.64 -9.02
CA SER A 66 2.46 -9.01 -8.06
C SER A 66 1.02 -9.06 -8.55
N LYS A 67 0.07 -9.00 -7.60
CA LYS A 67 -1.36 -8.98 -7.88
C LYS A 67 -2.05 -7.88 -7.09
N LEU A 68 -2.79 -7.01 -7.74
CA LEU A 68 -3.66 -6.02 -7.08
C LEU A 68 -5.05 -6.62 -6.82
N SER A 69 -5.49 -6.62 -5.57
CA SER A 69 -6.89 -6.82 -5.19
C SER A 69 -7.52 -5.47 -4.91
N THR A 70 -8.70 -5.21 -5.46
CA THR A 70 -9.44 -3.96 -5.28
C THR A 70 -10.94 -4.19 -5.43
N ILE A 71 -11.78 -3.36 -4.81
CA ILE A 71 -13.24 -3.38 -5.06
C ILE A 71 -13.66 -2.42 -6.18
N THR A 72 -12.72 -1.61 -6.72
CA THR A 72 -12.96 -0.60 -7.75
C THR A 72 -11.96 -0.79 -8.90
N LEU A 73 -12.46 -0.94 -10.14
CA LEU A 73 -11.60 -0.94 -11.33
C LEU A 73 -11.71 0.42 -12.02
N GLY A 74 -10.58 1.04 -12.35
CA GLY A 74 -10.53 2.39 -12.91
C GLY A 74 -10.83 3.49 -11.88
N CYS A 75 -11.17 4.68 -12.37
CA CYS A 75 -11.64 5.76 -11.51
C CYS A 75 -13.14 5.57 -11.27
N SER A 76 -13.57 5.28 -10.04
CA SER A 76 -15.01 5.07 -9.77
C SER A 76 -15.84 6.31 -10.11
N ASP A 77 -16.91 6.11 -10.88
CA ASP A 77 -17.85 7.17 -11.27
C ASP A 77 -18.60 7.77 -10.07
N ASN A 78 -18.65 7.05 -8.93
CA ASN A 78 -19.24 7.58 -7.69
C ASN A 78 -18.47 8.81 -7.17
N TYR A 79 -17.19 8.97 -7.54
CA TYR A 79 -16.38 10.12 -7.18
C TYR A 79 -16.60 11.34 -8.08
N ALA A 80 -17.28 11.19 -9.22
CA ALA A 80 -17.54 12.28 -10.18
C ALA A 80 -18.41 13.41 -9.60
N SER A 81 -19.19 13.11 -8.55
CA SER A 81 -20.05 14.07 -7.84
C SER A 81 -19.31 14.88 -6.76
N VAL A 82 -18.08 14.51 -6.41
CA VAL A 82 -17.30 15.16 -5.35
C VAL A 82 -16.37 16.21 -5.97
N PRO A 83 -16.51 17.52 -5.65
CA PRO A 83 -15.77 18.61 -6.30
C PRO A 83 -14.24 18.47 -6.25
N TYR A 84 -13.69 17.89 -5.18
CA TYR A 84 -12.26 17.60 -5.03
C TYR A 84 -11.73 16.67 -6.13
N TYR A 85 -12.52 15.65 -6.49
CA TYR A 85 -12.15 14.64 -7.47
C TYR A 85 -12.32 15.10 -8.91
N LYS A 86 -13.22 16.06 -9.18
CA LYS A 86 -13.53 16.52 -10.55
C LYS A 86 -12.32 17.09 -11.30
N ASN A 87 -11.38 17.75 -10.63
CA ASN A 87 -10.20 18.36 -11.25
C ASN A 87 -8.94 17.47 -11.26
N ILE A 88 -8.88 16.45 -10.39
CA ILE A 88 -7.74 15.52 -10.27
C ILE A 88 -7.99 14.26 -11.12
N ILE A 89 -9.22 13.74 -11.10
CA ILE A 89 -9.61 12.58 -11.90
C ILE A 89 -9.36 12.86 -13.38
N ASP A 90 -9.72 14.02 -13.94
CA ASP A 90 -9.54 14.23 -15.39
C ASP A 90 -8.06 14.22 -15.84
N LYS A 91 -7.10 14.48 -14.95
CA LYS A 91 -5.65 14.43 -15.28
C LYS A 91 -5.05 13.04 -15.17
N ASP A 92 -5.48 12.27 -14.16
CA ASP A 92 -4.95 10.92 -13.90
C ASP A 92 -5.78 9.81 -14.54
N ARG A 93 -7.07 10.07 -14.83
CA ARG A 93 -8.05 9.08 -15.32
C ARG A 93 -7.55 8.38 -16.55
N GLN A 94 -7.10 9.12 -17.56
CA GLN A 94 -6.60 8.52 -18.80
C GLN A 94 -5.48 7.52 -18.50
N ARG A 95 -4.48 7.93 -17.73
CA ARG A 95 -3.35 7.07 -17.33
C ARG A 95 -3.81 5.85 -16.53
N VAL A 96 -4.68 6.05 -15.54
CA VAL A 96 -5.18 4.97 -14.68
C VAL A 96 -6.01 3.97 -15.50
N GLU A 97 -6.91 4.44 -16.37
CA GLU A 97 -7.71 3.60 -17.25
C GLU A 97 -6.84 2.84 -18.27
N GLU A 98 -5.82 3.48 -18.83
CA GLU A 98 -4.83 2.83 -19.70
C GLU A 98 -4.09 1.70 -18.96
N LEU A 99 -3.68 1.91 -17.71
CA LEU A 99 -3.04 0.86 -16.89
C LEU A 99 -3.99 -0.29 -16.58
N PHE A 100 -5.25 -0.02 -16.25
CA PHE A 100 -6.26 -1.09 -16.08
C PHE A 100 -6.61 -1.81 -17.39
N SER A 101 -6.26 -1.25 -18.55
CA SER A 101 -6.37 -1.95 -19.84
C SER A 101 -5.14 -2.82 -20.18
N ASN A 102 -4.05 -2.68 -19.42
CA ASN A 102 -2.80 -3.39 -19.68
C ASN A 102 -2.90 -4.86 -19.23
N GLN A 103 -2.99 -5.76 -20.22
CA GLN A 103 -3.12 -7.22 -20.01
C GLN A 103 -1.91 -7.88 -19.33
N LYS A 104 -0.77 -7.17 -19.20
CA LYS A 104 0.39 -7.67 -18.45
C LYS A 104 0.23 -7.50 -16.94
N LEU A 105 -0.62 -6.59 -16.49
CA LEU A 105 -0.85 -6.34 -15.08
C LEU A 105 -1.86 -7.35 -14.54
N ASN A 106 -1.54 -7.95 -13.40
CA ASN A 106 -2.41 -8.89 -12.73
C ASN A 106 -3.21 -8.16 -11.64
N PHE A 107 -4.52 -8.02 -11.85
CA PHE A 107 -5.42 -7.41 -10.88
C PHE A 107 -6.75 -8.15 -10.86
N GLU A 108 -7.42 -8.09 -9.71
CA GLU A 108 -8.65 -8.81 -9.44
C GLU A 108 -9.62 -7.90 -8.68
N LYS A 109 -10.88 -7.88 -9.13
CA LYS A 109 -11.94 -7.14 -8.45
C LYS A 109 -12.51 -7.96 -7.28
N CYS A 110 -11.84 -7.94 -6.14
CA CYS A 110 -12.29 -8.61 -4.92
C CYS A 110 -11.81 -7.88 -3.65
N SER A 111 -12.51 -8.14 -2.55
CA SER A 111 -12.05 -7.80 -1.21
C SER A 111 -11.28 -9.00 -0.64
N LEU A 112 -10.13 -8.75 -0.02
CA LEU A 112 -9.37 -9.77 0.70
C LEU A 112 -9.70 -9.77 2.18
N GLU A 113 -9.94 -10.95 2.73
CA GLU A 113 -10.09 -11.16 4.17
C GLU A 113 -8.74 -11.43 4.84
N TRP A 114 -8.65 -11.13 6.14
CA TRP A 114 -7.41 -11.31 6.91
C TRP A 114 -6.86 -12.74 6.84
N SER A 115 -7.74 -13.75 6.83
CA SER A 115 -7.34 -15.16 6.69
C SER A 115 -6.59 -15.43 5.39
N ASN A 116 -7.01 -14.83 4.27
CA ASN A 116 -6.29 -14.95 2.99
C ASN A 116 -4.96 -14.19 3.03
N ILE A 117 -4.93 -13.00 3.63
CA ILE A 117 -3.70 -12.22 3.80
C ILE A 117 -2.66 -13.05 4.58
N LYS A 118 -3.09 -13.67 5.68
CA LYS A 118 -2.24 -14.51 6.53
C LYS A 118 -1.64 -15.71 5.78
N LEU A 119 -2.43 -16.39 4.94
CA LEU A 119 -1.96 -17.52 4.13
C LEU A 119 -0.82 -17.15 3.16
N GLU A 120 -0.83 -15.93 2.61
CA GLU A 120 0.26 -15.46 1.75
C GLU A 120 1.46 -14.95 2.57
N LEU A 121 1.23 -14.33 3.74
CA LEU A 121 2.30 -13.95 4.66
C LEU A 121 3.11 -15.18 5.10
N ASP A 122 2.45 -16.32 5.34
CA ASP A 122 3.11 -17.59 5.65
C ASP A 122 4.09 -18.02 4.56
N GLN A 123 3.78 -17.70 3.30
CA GLN A 123 4.61 -17.93 2.11
C GLN A 123 5.67 -16.85 1.85
N ASN A 124 5.91 -15.94 2.81
CA ASN A 124 6.85 -14.81 2.70
C ASN A 124 6.50 -13.80 1.60
N LYS A 125 5.21 -13.60 1.31
CA LYS A 125 4.74 -12.58 0.36
C LYS A 125 4.29 -11.33 1.13
N PRO A 126 5.03 -10.21 1.06
CA PRO A 126 4.60 -8.96 1.69
C PRO A 126 3.51 -8.28 0.87
N PHE A 127 2.82 -7.33 1.50
CA PHE A 127 1.73 -6.61 0.87
C PHE A 127 1.94 -5.11 0.94
N ILE A 128 1.70 -4.39 -0.15
CA ILE A 128 1.51 -2.94 -0.12
C ILE A 128 0.01 -2.68 0.03
N VAL A 129 -0.39 -1.91 1.04
CA VAL A 129 -1.81 -1.71 1.38
C VAL A 129 -2.12 -0.23 1.46
N LEU A 130 -3.18 0.20 0.78
CA LEU A 130 -3.74 1.54 0.93
C LEU A 130 -4.66 1.58 2.15
N ILE A 131 -4.43 2.56 3.03
CA ILE A 131 -5.22 2.75 4.24
C ILE A 131 -5.66 4.22 4.39
N ASP A 132 -6.72 4.44 5.16
CA ASP A 132 -7.05 5.76 5.70
C ASP A 132 -6.20 6.02 6.95
N ALA A 133 -5.22 6.92 6.83
CA ALA A 133 -4.26 7.25 7.88
C ALA A 133 -4.92 7.78 9.15
N ASN A 134 -6.11 8.39 9.04
CA ASN A 134 -6.86 8.88 10.19
C ASN A 134 -7.50 7.76 11.02
N LYS A 135 -7.58 6.54 10.48
CA LYS A 135 -8.22 5.37 11.12
C LYS A 135 -7.23 4.33 11.62
N LEU A 136 -6.02 4.29 11.06
CA LEU A 136 -4.97 3.36 11.49
C LEU A 136 -4.30 3.88 12.77
N SER A 137 -4.22 3.03 13.78
CA SER A 137 -3.61 3.33 15.07
C SER A 137 -2.57 2.28 15.40
N CYS A 138 -1.29 2.67 15.44
CA CYS A 138 -0.24 1.79 15.93
C CYS A 138 -0.30 1.67 17.46
N ILE A 139 -0.08 0.45 17.96
CA ILE A 139 0.04 0.09 19.37
C ILE A 139 1.45 0.41 19.90
N CYS A 140 2.48 0.25 19.05
CA CYS A 140 3.88 0.48 19.42
C CYS A 140 4.28 1.95 19.36
N CYS A 141 3.74 2.71 18.39
CA CYS A 141 4.10 4.12 18.22
C CYS A 141 3.39 4.98 19.26
N THR A 142 4.15 5.50 20.22
CA THR A 142 3.69 6.45 21.24
C THR A 142 3.69 7.90 20.76
N SER A 143 4.13 8.17 19.53
CA SER A 143 4.34 9.51 19.00
C SER A 143 3.04 10.30 18.84
N ILE A 144 2.74 11.04 19.91
CA ILE A 144 1.75 12.11 20.04
C ILE A 144 1.85 13.13 18.88
N VAL A 145 3.05 13.33 18.31
CA VAL A 145 3.32 14.35 17.28
C VAL A 145 2.65 14.03 15.94
N GLY A 146 2.63 12.76 15.50
CA GLY A 146 1.96 12.37 14.24
C GLY A 146 0.43 12.40 14.33
N ARG A 147 -0.13 12.10 15.52
CA ARG A 147 -1.59 12.15 15.79
C ARG A 147 -2.14 13.57 15.96
N LEU A 148 -1.30 14.56 16.30
CA LEU A 148 -1.73 15.94 16.52
C LEU A 148 -1.84 16.75 15.23
N ILE A 149 -0.95 16.51 14.26
CA ILE A 149 -1.00 17.22 12.97
C ILE A 149 -2.19 16.73 12.13
N SER A 150 -2.52 15.43 12.19
CA SER A 150 -3.69 14.87 11.50
C SER A 150 -5.04 15.32 12.09
N LYS A 151 -5.09 15.65 13.39
CA LYS A 151 -6.34 16.11 14.03
C LYS A 151 -6.69 17.57 13.77
N VAL A 152 -5.72 18.41 13.38
CA VAL A 152 -5.98 19.84 13.14
C VAL A 152 -6.58 20.06 11.74
N TRP A 153 -6.35 19.16 10.78
CA TRP A 153 -6.85 19.29 9.41
C TRP A 153 -7.68 18.08 8.94
N SER A 154 -9.00 18.32 8.92
CA SER A 154 -10.04 17.62 8.15
C SER A 154 -10.52 16.24 8.66
N SER A 155 -11.84 16.08 8.73
CA SER A 155 -12.53 14.80 8.87
C SER A 155 -12.61 14.01 7.56
N SER A 156 -11.89 14.45 6.52
CA SER A 156 -11.85 13.80 5.22
C SER A 156 -10.82 12.68 5.18
N TYR A 157 -11.06 11.73 4.28
CA TYR A 157 -10.16 10.64 3.94
C TYR A 157 -8.72 11.13 3.70
N GLN A 158 -7.75 10.45 4.31
CA GLN A 158 -6.32 10.68 4.07
C GLN A 158 -5.66 9.36 3.66
N GLY A 159 -5.52 9.15 2.35
CA GLY A 159 -4.86 7.96 1.81
C GLY A 159 -3.38 7.91 2.20
N HIS A 160 -2.91 6.72 2.56
CA HIS A 160 -1.51 6.44 2.89
C HIS A 160 -1.20 4.97 2.60
N TYR A 161 -0.01 4.68 2.06
CA TYR A 161 0.42 3.30 1.81
C TYR A 161 1.35 2.81 2.92
N ILE A 162 1.17 1.56 3.31
CA ILE A 162 2.03 0.83 4.25
C ILE A 162 2.44 -0.52 3.66
N VAL A 163 3.47 -1.15 4.23
CA VAL A 163 3.85 -2.52 3.88
C VAL A 163 3.48 -3.47 5.02
N VAL A 164 2.51 -4.35 4.81
CA VAL A 164 2.22 -5.44 5.76
C VAL A 164 3.24 -6.55 5.56
N VAL A 165 3.94 -6.91 6.64
CA VAL A 165 5.09 -7.82 6.62
C VAL A 165 4.88 -9.06 7.48
N GLY A 166 3.78 -9.16 8.21
CA GLY A 166 3.61 -10.28 9.11
C GLY A 166 2.45 -10.15 10.09
N TYR A 167 2.46 -11.07 11.04
CA TYR A 167 1.52 -11.10 12.14
C TYR A 167 2.18 -11.64 13.41
N GLN A 168 1.65 -11.24 14.56
CA GLN A 168 2.08 -11.70 15.87
C GLN A 168 0.88 -12.21 16.64
N ILE A 169 1.01 -13.36 17.30
CA ILE A 169 0.01 -13.84 18.27
C ILE A 169 0.63 -13.78 19.67
N ASP A 170 -0.03 -13.08 20.60
CA ASP A 170 0.42 -12.99 21.99
C ASP A 170 0.03 -14.21 22.83
N GLU A 171 0.44 -14.20 24.11
CA GLU A 171 0.15 -15.29 25.05
C GLU A 171 -1.35 -15.50 25.29
N LYS A 172 -2.17 -14.46 25.09
CA LYS A 172 -3.63 -14.48 25.24
C LYS A 172 -4.35 -14.89 23.95
N GLN A 173 -3.61 -15.35 22.93
CA GLN A 173 -4.12 -15.68 21.60
C GLN A 173 -4.70 -14.47 20.84
N THR A 174 -4.32 -13.25 21.21
CA THR A 174 -4.66 -12.06 20.44
C THR A 174 -3.72 -11.95 19.25
N GLU A 175 -4.29 -11.81 18.05
CA GLU A 175 -3.53 -11.64 16.83
C GLU A 175 -3.38 -10.16 16.45
N TYR A 176 -2.21 -9.80 15.95
CA TYR A 176 -1.82 -8.46 15.57
C TYR A 176 -1.21 -8.46 14.17
N VAL A 177 -1.46 -7.40 13.41
CA VAL A 177 -0.84 -7.13 12.12
C VAL A 177 0.49 -6.41 12.33
N LEU A 178 1.55 -6.90 11.69
CA LEU A 178 2.87 -6.26 11.68
C LEU A 178 3.08 -5.55 10.34
N TYR A 179 3.51 -4.29 10.38
CA TYR A 179 3.67 -3.48 9.18
C TYR A 179 4.82 -2.48 9.29
N LYS A 180 5.36 -2.06 8.14
CA LYS A 180 6.31 -0.97 7.99
C LYS A 180 5.55 0.26 7.47
N ASP A 181 5.77 1.40 8.10
CA ASP A 181 5.04 2.64 7.81
C ASP A 181 6.03 3.70 7.32
N PRO A 182 6.03 4.07 6.03
CA PRO A 182 6.92 5.11 5.50
C PRO A 182 6.83 6.46 6.23
N GLY A 183 5.69 6.77 6.86
CA GLY A 183 5.47 7.99 7.63
C GLY A 183 5.96 7.90 9.07
N SER A 184 6.46 6.75 9.51
CA SER A 184 6.95 6.50 10.86
C SER A 184 8.46 6.34 10.90
N THR A 185 9.08 6.79 11.99
CA THR A 185 10.49 6.48 12.29
C THR A 185 10.67 5.10 12.92
N GLU A 186 9.59 4.45 13.33
CA GLU A 186 9.64 3.11 13.93
C GLU A 186 9.91 2.06 12.85
N CYS A 187 10.89 1.19 13.09
CA CYS A 187 11.27 0.14 12.16
C CYS A 187 10.20 -0.96 12.01
N LEU A 188 9.27 -1.11 12.95
CA LEU A 188 8.18 -2.07 12.86
C LEU A 188 6.98 -1.59 13.68
N CYS A 189 5.85 -1.42 13.00
CA CYS A 189 4.58 -1.04 13.60
C CYS A 189 3.70 -2.28 13.83
N LYS A 190 2.75 -2.13 14.76
CA LYS A 190 1.81 -3.18 15.14
C LYS A 190 0.42 -2.62 15.40
N THR A 191 -0.62 -3.28 14.90
CA THR A 191 -2.02 -2.93 15.18
C THR A 191 -2.90 -4.19 15.32
N THR A 192 -4.14 -4.04 15.79
CA THR A 192 -5.12 -5.16 15.81
C THR A 192 -5.70 -5.37 14.41
N ILE A 193 -6.23 -6.57 14.15
CA ILE A 193 -6.87 -6.90 12.87
C ILE A 193 -8.07 -5.98 12.63
N GLU A 194 -8.87 -5.70 13.66
CA GLU A 194 -10.06 -4.85 13.54
C GLU A 194 -9.69 -3.42 13.16
N ASN A 195 -8.61 -2.88 13.74
CA ASN A 195 -8.14 -1.54 13.40
C ASN A 195 -7.55 -1.47 11.99
N PHE A 196 -6.80 -2.50 11.59
CA PHE A 196 -6.28 -2.64 10.23
C PHE A 196 -7.41 -2.70 9.20
N ASP A 197 -8.39 -3.58 9.39
CA ASP A 197 -9.55 -3.72 8.49
C ASP A 197 -10.36 -2.43 8.44
N ARG A 198 -10.60 -1.78 9.59
CA ARG A 198 -11.27 -0.47 9.63
C ARG A 198 -10.56 0.59 8.82
N ALA A 199 -9.22 0.56 8.75
CA ALA A 199 -8.42 1.53 8.03
C ALA A 199 -8.32 1.22 6.53
N ARG A 200 -8.07 -0.04 6.14
CA ARG A 200 -7.95 -0.46 4.73
C ARG A 200 -9.28 -0.64 4.00
N LYS A 201 -10.39 -0.86 4.73
CA LYS A 201 -11.74 -0.97 4.16
C LYS A 201 -12.51 0.35 4.24
N ALA A 202 -11.81 1.44 4.55
CA ALA A 202 -12.41 2.75 4.65
C ALA A 202 -12.80 3.29 3.26
N PHE A 203 -13.89 4.05 3.20
CA PHE A 203 -14.25 4.79 1.98
C PHE A 203 -13.06 5.59 1.43
N GLY A 204 -12.79 5.47 0.13
CA GLY A 204 -11.68 6.12 -0.57
C GLY A 204 -10.41 5.27 -0.72
N THR A 205 -10.31 4.12 -0.02
CA THR A 205 -9.17 3.20 -0.15
C THR A 205 -9.35 2.15 -1.24
N ASP A 206 -10.59 1.96 -1.71
CA ASP A 206 -10.98 0.92 -2.67
C ASP A 206 -10.54 -0.51 -2.25
N GLU A 207 -10.25 -0.70 -0.96
CA GLU A 207 -9.67 -1.92 -0.38
C GLU A 207 -8.39 -2.39 -1.08
N ASP A 208 -7.64 -1.45 -1.63
CA ASP A 208 -6.48 -1.74 -2.47
C ASP A 208 -5.36 -2.45 -1.70
N ILE A 209 -5.03 -3.64 -2.15
CA ILE A 209 -3.96 -4.48 -1.62
C ILE A 209 -3.15 -5.04 -2.79
N ILE A 210 -1.84 -4.78 -2.82
CA ILE A 210 -0.91 -5.40 -3.76
C ILE A 210 -0.17 -6.53 -3.05
N ILE A 211 -0.42 -7.76 -3.48
CA ILE A 211 0.32 -8.94 -3.07
C ILE A 211 1.62 -8.98 -3.87
N CYS A 212 2.76 -9.02 -3.21
CA CYS A 212 4.06 -9.13 -3.87
C CYS A 212 4.52 -10.59 -3.83
N GLU A 213 4.33 -11.33 -4.92
CA GLU A 213 4.37 -12.80 -4.97
C GLU A 213 5.77 -13.40 -5.21
N GLY A 214 6.75 -12.58 -5.61
CA GLY A 214 8.12 -13.00 -5.87
C GLY A 214 8.68 -12.37 -7.14
N LEU A 215 9.86 -12.82 -7.55
CA LEU A 215 10.42 -12.46 -8.86
C LEU A 215 9.77 -13.30 -9.96
N GLU A 216 9.66 -12.73 -11.17
CA GLU A 216 9.44 -13.51 -12.38
C GLU A 216 10.65 -14.44 -12.55
N SER A 217 10.41 -15.74 -12.68
CA SER A 217 11.49 -16.66 -13.04
C SER A 217 11.89 -16.38 -14.48
N ASP A 218 13.17 -16.12 -14.72
CA ASP A 218 13.77 -16.02 -16.05
C ASP A 218 13.29 -17.23 -16.88
N LYS A 219 12.55 -16.97 -17.96
CA LYS A 219 12.22 -18.00 -18.95
C LYS A 219 13.38 -18.18 -19.91
#